data_AF-A0A316KFQ5-F1
#
_entry.id   AF-A0A316KFQ5-F1
#
_cell.length_a   1.000
_cell.length_b   1.000
_cell.length_c   1.000
_cell.angle_alpha   90.00
_cell.angle_beta   90.00
_cell.angle_gamma   90.00
#
_symmetry.space_group_name_H-M   'P 1'
#
loop_
_entity.id
_entity.type
_entity.pdbx_description
1 polymer ?
#
loop_
_entity_poly.entity_id
_entity_poly.type
_entity_poly.pdbx_seq_one_letter_code
_entity_poly.pdbx_strand_id
1 'polypeptide(L)'
;MKTFWSSLLTAVALCFIFDANSQLTVNNGFTAQQLGNNLAGNNVNVFNASITGDPDQYGQFNFVGSGLGLNSGVILSAGDIADAIGPNSAGNTTTDYNLPGDADLSSLAGFNTNDAVVFEFEFEVQGDEIEFKFAFMSEEYNEFVNSGFNDVFAFYISGPGIVGQEN
;
A
#
# COMPACT_ATOMS: atom_id res chain seq x y z
N MET A 1 64.55 33.05 18.66
CA MET A 1 63.48 32.60 17.75
C MET A 1 63.05 31.21 18.17
N LYS A 2 61.84 31.04 18.71
CA LYS A 2 61.27 29.74 19.07
C LYS A 2 60.37 29.29 17.91
N THR A 3 60.70 28.17 17.27
CA THR A 3 59.85 27.58 16.22
C THR A 3 58.91 26.55 16.83
N PHE A 4 57.63 26.76 16.58
CA PHE A 4 56.47 26.04 17.11
C PHE A 4 56.26 24.67 16.42
N TRP A 5 55.59 23.78 17.17
CA TRP A 5 55.11 22.45 16.80
C TRP A 5 54.23 22.40 15.53
N SER A 6 54.23 21.24 14.88
CA SER A 6 53.09 20.77 14.07
C SER A 6 53.10 19.25 13.99
N SER A 7 52.54 18.58 15.00
CA SER A 7 52.13 17.18 14.91
C SER A 7 50.79 17.15 14.17
N LEU A 8 50.80 16.69 12.92
CA LEU A 8 49.58 16.50 12.12
C LEU A 8 48.88 15.23 12.64
N LEU A 9 47.83 15.41 13.45
CA LEU A 9 46.94 14.31 13.83
C LEU A 9 45.90 14.16 12.69
N THR A 10 46.14 13.23 11.77
CA THR A 10 45.16 12.88 10.75
C THR A 10 44.04 12.08 11.41
N ALA A 11 42.93 12.73 11.73
CA ALA A 11 41.70 12.04 12.14
C ALA A 11 41.10 11.38 10.89
N VAL A 12 41.30 10.07 10.75
CA VAL A 12 40.53 9.26 9.79
C VAL A 12 39.15 9.06 10.41
N ALA A 13 38.17 9.84 9.96
CA ALA A 13 36.77 9.59 10.26
C ALA A 13 36.34 8.34 9.49
N LEU A 14 36.18 7.21 10.20
CA LEU A 14 35.44 6.06 9.67
C LEU A 14 33.96 6.48 9.59
N CYS A 15 33.51 6.89 8.41
CA CYS A 15 32.08 6.87 8.11
C CYS A 15 31.66 5.41 8.01
N PHE A 16 31.13 4.86 9.10
CA PHE A 16 30.30 3.67 9.00
C PHE A 16 29.06 4.08 8.20
N ILE A 17 28.93 3.52 6.99
CA ILE A 17 27.69 3.59 6.23
C ILE A 17 26.73 2.68 7.00
N PHE A 18 25.83 3.28 7.78
CA PHE A 18 24.68 2.56 8.30
C PHE A 18 23.68 2.46 7.16
N ASP A 19 23.42 1.25 6.68
CA ASP A 19 22.26 1.00 5.83
C ASP A 19 21.00 1.28 6.68
N ALA A 20 20.40 2.45 6.46
CA ALA A 20 19.09 2.75 7.01
C ALA A 20 18.09 1.83 6.30
N ASN A 21 17.60 0.83 7.01
CA ASN A 21 16.54 -0.02 6.50
C ASN A 21 15.23 0.78 6.58
N SER A 22 14.52 0.89 5.46
CA SER A 22 13.17 1.45 5.48
C SER A 22 12.28 0.63 6.41
N GLN A 23 11.41 1.30 7.16
CA GLN A 23 10.43 0.64 8.02
C GLN A 23 9.39 -0.13 7.20
N LEU A 24 9.13 0.32 5.97
CA LEU A 24 8.22 -0.29 5.01
C LEU A 24 9.01 -0.72 3.77
N THR A 25 8.87 -1.98 3.37
CA THR A 25 9.35 -2.47 2.08
C THR A 25 8.16 -2.93 1.26
N VAL A 26 8.12 -2.55 0.00
CA VAL A 26 7.09 -2.99 -0.95
C VAL A 26 7.75 -3.73 -2.12
N ASN A 27 7.04 -4.70 -2.68
CA ASN A 27 7.48 -5.41 -3.89
C ASN A 27 6.27 -5.59 -4.81
N ASN A 28 6.42 -5.25 -6.08
CA ASN A 28 5.46 -5.52 -7.15
C ASN A 28 5.77 -6.88 -7.84
N GLY A 29 5.08 -7.17 -8.94
CA GLY A 29 5.37 -8.35 -9.77
C GLY A 29 4.72 -9.66 -9.30
N PHE A 30 3.75 -9.58 -8.40
CA PHE A 30 2.94 -10.72 -7.96
C PHE A 30 1.72 -10.90 -8.85
N THR A 31 1.30 -12.14 -9.06
CA THR A 31 0.01 -12.44 -9.70
C THR A 31 -1.13 -12.18 -8.73
N ALA A 32 -2.33 -11.88 -9.25
CA ALA A 32 -3.53 -11.75 -8.42
C ALA A 32 -3.75 -12.96 -7.50
N GLN A 33 -3.50 -14.17 -8.00
CA GLN A 33 -3.60 -15.39 -7.19
C GLN A 33 -2.57 -15.44 -6.06
N GLN A 34 -1.33 -14.96 -6.28
CA GLN A 34 -0.32 -14.88 -5.22
C GLN A 34 -0.70 -13.85 -4.15
N LEU A 35 -1.27 -12.70 -4.55
CA LEU A 35 -1.79 -11.70 -3.63
C LEU A 35 -2.98 -12.24 -2.82
N GLY A 36 -3.89 -12.95 -3.47
CA GLY A 36 -5.07 -13.53 -2.82
C GLY A 36 -4.69 -14.57 -1.78
N ASN A 37 -3.75 -15.45 -2.13
CA ASN A 37 -3.20 -16.43 -1.20
C ASN A 37 -2.40 -15.77 -0.05
N ASN A 38 -1.87 -14.56 -0.23
CA ASN A 38 -1.19 -13.82 0.83
C ASN A 38 -2.18 -13.19 1.83
N LEU A 39 -3.34 -12.73 1.36
CA LEU A 39 -4.43 -12.25 2.22
C LEU A 39 -5.12 -13.40 2.97
N ALA A 40 -5.19 -14.58 2.36
CA ALA A 40 -5.87 -15.73 2.90
C ALA A 40 -5.25 -16.20 4.22
N GLY A 41 -6.04 -16.17 5.29
CA GLY A 41 -5.69 -16.83 6.55
C GLY A 41 -5.72 -18.36 6.43
N ASN A 42 -5.28 -19.04 7.49
CA ASN A 42 -5.38 -20.49 7.57
C ASN A 42 -6.85 -20.92 7.35
N ASN A 43 -7.07 -21.92 6.48
CA ASN A 43 -8.39 -22.46 6.11
C ASN A 43 -9.26 -21.55 5.22
N VAL A 44 -8.68 -20.54 4.57
CA VAL A 44 -9.32 -19.81 3.48
C VAL A 44 -8.69 -20.25 2.16
N ASN A 45 -9.50 -20.81 1.26
CA ASN A 45 -9.04 -21.15 -0.08
C ASN A 45 -9.44 -20.03 -1.03
N VAL A 46 -8.48 -19.39 -1.69
CA VAL A 46 -8.72 -18.33 -2.67
C VAL A 46 -8.59 -18.88 -4.09
N PHE A 47 -9.50 -18.47 -4.97
CA PHE A 47 -9.52 -18.86 -6.37
C PHE A 47 -10.10 -17.73 -7.24
N ASN A 48 -9.91 -17.86 -8.56
CA ASN A 48 -10.38 -16.90 -9.56
C ASN A 48 -9.96 -15.45 -9.27
N ALA A 49 -8.78 -15.28 -8.66
CA ALA A 49 -8.27 -13.96 -8.33
C ALA A 49 -7.88 -13.19 -9.61
N SER A 50 -8.37 -11.95 -9.71
CA SER A 50 -8.04 -11.00 -10.76
C SER A 50 -7.74 -9.63 -10.16
N ILE A 51 -6.84 -8.89 -10.80
CA ILE A 51 -6.53 -7.52 -10.40
C ILE A 51 -6.53 -6.63 -11.65
N THR A 52 -7.17 -5.49 -11.52
CA THR A 52 -7.20 -4.42 -12.54
C THR A 52 -6.41 -3.24 -12.00
N GLY A 53 -5.53 -2.67 -12.83
CA GLY A 53 -4.58 -1.62 -12.47
C GLY A 53 -3.27 -1.79 -13.23
N ASP A 54 -2.38 -0.82 -13.12
CA ASP A 54 -0.99 -0.95 -13.56
C ASP A 54 -0.22 -1.87 -12.59
N PRO A 55 0.71 -2.73 -13.06
CA PRO A 55 1.51 -3.59 -12.20
C PRO A 55 2.28 -2.91 -11.07
N ASP A 56 2.55 -1.60 -11.18
CA ASP A 56 3.22 -0.81 -10.14
C ASP A 56 2.25 -0.28 -9.07
N GLN A 57 0.93 -0.40 -9.27
CA GLN A 57 -0.09 0.03 -8.32
C GLN A 57 -0.42 -1.01 -7.23
N TYR A 58 0.15 -2.22 -7.31
CA TYR A 58 -0.13 -3.28 -6.36
C TYR A 58 1.04 -4.20 -6.07
N GLY A 59 1.04 -4.78 -4.88
CA GLY A 59 2.11 -5.67 -4.47
C GLY A 59 1.94 -6.22 -3.07
N GLN A 60 3.05 -6.67 -2.50
CA GLN A 60 3.14 -7.07 -1.10
C GLN A 60 3.97 -6.05 -0.33
N PHE A 61 3.60 -5.81 0.92
CA PHE A 61 4.39 -5.02 1.84
C PHE A 61 4.87 -5.85 3.03
N ASN A 62 5.98 -5.40 3.61
CA ASN A 62 6.45 -5.82 4.93
C ASN A 62 6.84 -4.57 5.73
N PHE A 63 6.47 -4.55 7.01
CA PHE A 63 6.61 -3.43 7.91
C PHE A 63 7.24 -3.85 9.23
N VAL A 64 8.37 -3.22 9.56
CA VAL A 64 9.14 -3.49 10.78
C VAL A 64 9.07 -2.29 11.72
N GLY A 65 8.04 -2.23 12.55
CA GLY A 65 8.02 -1.35 13.70
C GLY A 65 6.63 -1.21 14.32
N SER A 66 6.32 -0.05 14.88
CA SER A 66 5.03 0.22 15.54
C SER A 66 4.29 1.34 14.81
N GLY A 67 2.95 1.28 14.77
CA GLY A 67 2.10 2.34 14.20
C GLY A 67 1.09 1.86 13.16
N LEU A 68 1.50 0.99 12.23
CA LEU A 68 0.61 0.52 11.14
C LEU A 68 -0.44 -0.51 11.60
N GLY A 69 -0.20 -1.21 12.71
CA GLY A 69 -1.07 -2.31 13.17
C GLY A 69 -1.01 -3.57 12.29
N LEU A 70 -0.29 -3.51 11.17
CA LEU A 70 -0.02 -4.60 10.24
C LEU A 70 1.49 -4.72 10.03
N ASN A 71 1.99 -5.96 9.99
CA ASN A 71 3.40 -6.26 9.74
C ASN A 71 3.67 -6.68 8.30
N SER A 72 2.68 -7.17 7.59
CA SER A 72 2.79 -7.56 6.19
C SER A 72 1.41 -7.73 5.58
N GLY A 73 1.32 -7.69 4.26
CA GLY A 73 0.09 -7.98 3.54
C GLY A 73 0.16 -7.53 2.10
N VAL A 74 -1.01 -7.37 1.49
CA VAL A 74 -1.16 -6.76 0.17
C VAL A 74 -1.27 -5.24 0.31
N ILE A 75 -0.62 -4.53 -0.60
CA ILE A 75 -0.75 -3.07 -0.75
C ILE A 75 -1.34 -2.78 -2.13
N LEU A 76 -2.31 -1.86 -2.15
CA LEU A 76 -2.92 -1.29 -3.34
C LEU A 76 -2.79 0.23 -3.23
N SER A 77 -2.51 0.91 -4.34
CA SER A 77 -2.33 2.36 -4.39
C SER A 77 -2.95 2.92 -5.67
N ALA A 78 -3.61 4.08 -5.60
CA ALA A 78 -4.01 4.80 -6.81
C ALA A 78 -2.79 5.30 -7.62
N GLY A 79 -1.62 5.44 -6.96
CA GLY A 79 -0.32 5.72 -7.58
C GLY A 79 0.64 4.53 -7.47
N ASP A 80 1.94 4.80 -7.54
CA ASP A 80 2.97 3.75 -7.40
C ASP A 80 3.06 3.29 -5.94
N ILE A 81 3.11 1.98 -5.68
CA ILE A 81 3.29 1.47 -4.31
C ILE A 81 4.66 1.86 -3.73
N ALA A 82 5.66 2.11 -4.58
CA ALA A 82 6.99 2.55 -4.16
C ALA A 82 6.94 3.92 -3.48
N ASP A 83 5.97 4.77 -3.82
CA ASP A 83 5.75 6.07 -3.20
C ASP A 83 5.27 5.96 -1.74
N ALA A 84 4.73 4.81 -1.34
CA ALA A 84 4.39 4.54 0.06
C ALA A 84 5.65 4.39 0.96
N ILE A 85 6.82 4.13 0.36
CA ILE A 85 8.07 4.03 1.11
C ILE A 85 8.48 5.43 1.60
N GLY A 86 8.48 5.59 2.93
CA GLY A 86 8.87 6.85 3.55
C GLY A 86 10.37 7.20 3.41
N PRO A 87 10.75 8.42 3.83
CA PRO A 87 9.87 9.44 4.37
C PRO A 87 9.07 10.13 3.27
N ASN A 88 7.78 10.37 3.51
CA ASN A 88 7.04 11.33 2.71
C ASN A 88 7.68 12.71 2.90
N SER A 89 8.26 13.25 1.83
CA SER A 89 8.94 14.54 1.81
C SER A 89 8.24 15.58 0.92
N ALA A 90 7.10 15.21 0.32
CA ALA A 90 6.31 16.05 -0.58
C ALA A 90 4.83 15.64 -0.50
N GLY A 91 3.94 16.58 -0.17
CA GLY A 91 2.50 16.29 -0.04
C GLY A 91 1.76 16.05 -1.36
N ASN A 92 2.45 16.18 -2.50
CA ASN A 92 1.91 15.98 -3.84
C ASN A 92 2.58 14.83 -4.60
N THR A 93 3.14 13.84 -3.87
CA THR A 93 3.67 12.63 -4.50
C THR A 93 2.51 11.91 -5.20
N THR A 94 2.58 11.84 -6.53
CA THR A 94 1.51 11.26 -7.35
C THR A 94 2.14 10.61 -8.57
N THR A 95 1.55 9.48 -8.97
CA THR A 95 1.85 8.80 -10.23
C THR A 95 0.55 8.65 -10.98
N ASP A 96 0.49 9.19 -12.20
CA ASP A 96 -0.69 9.15 -13.08
C ASP A 96 -0.49 8.07 -14.14
N TYR A 97 -1.30 7.01 -14.07
CA TYR A 97 -1.26 5.91 -15.03
C TYR A 97 -2.21 6.10 -16.21
N ASN A 98 -3.03 7.17 -16.19
CA ASN A 98 -4.08 7.45 -17.16
C ASN A 98 -5.04 6.25 -17.33
N LEU A 99 -5.30 5.53 -16.24
CA LEU A 99 -6.21 4.40 -16.20
C LEU A 99 -7.62 4.86 -15.81
N PRO A 100 -8.66 4.15 -16.28
CA PRO A 100 -10.03 4.46 -15.90
C PRO A 100 -10.24 4.27 -14.39
N GLY A 101 -11.21 4.97 -13.84
CA GLY A 101 -11.75 4.66 -12.52
C GLY A 101 -12.62 3.41 -12.51
N ASP A 102 -13.29 3.22 -11.38
CA ASP A 102 -14.25 2.13 -11.18
C ASP A 102 -15.67 2.69 -11.01
N ALA A 103 -16.66 1.99 -11.56
CA ALA A 103 -18.05 2.45 -11.56
C ALA A 103 -18.69 2.40 -10.16
N ASP A 104 -18.38 1.37 -9.37
CA ASP A 104 -18.87 1.22 -8.00
C ASP A 104 -18.23 2.28 -7.10
N LEU A 105 -16.92 2.50 -7.24
CA LEU A 105 -16.23 3.58 -6.53
C LEU A 105 -16.74 4.96 -6.94
N SER A 106 -17.02 5.20 -8.23
CA SER A 106 -17.56 6.48 -8.70
C SER A 106 -18.97 6.74 -8.17
N SER A 107 -19.79 5.70 -8.09
CA SER A 107 -21.12 5.77 -7.47
C SER A 107 -21.02 6.11 -5.98
N LEU A 108 -20.09 5.47 -5.26
CA LEU A 108 -19.84 5.73 -3.84
C LEU A 108 -19.30 7.15 -3.60
N ALA A 109 -18.40 7.61 -4.46
CA ALA A 109 -17.78 8.94 -4.38
C ALA A 109 -18.74 10.08 -4.76
N GLY A 110 -19.70 9.82 -5.64
CA GLY A 110 -20.57 10.84 -6.24
C GLY A 110 -19.91 11.64 -7.37
N PHE A 111 -18.73 11.22 -7.83
CA PHE A 111 -17.98 11.78 -8.96
C PHE A 111 -17.15 10.69 -9.64
N ASN A 112 -16.65 10.96 -10.85
CA ASN A 112 -15.83 9.98 -11.58
C ASN A 112 -14.48 9.78 -10.89
N THR A 113 -14.12 8.52 -10.64
CA THR A 113 -12.78 8.13 -10.18
C THR A 113 -11.83 7.91 -11.36
N ASN A 114 -10.52 7.87 -11.09
CA ASN A 114 -9.46 7.55 -12.06
C ASN A 114 -8.41 6.67 -11.37
N ASP A 115 -7.57 6.00 -12.16
CA ASP A 115 -6.47 5.15 -11.69
C ASP A 115 -6.90 4.12 -10.63
N ALA A 116 -8.09 3.54 -10.82
CA ALA A 116 -8.63 2.59 -9.85
C ALA A 116 -7.85 1.27 -9.88
N VAL A 117 -7.47 0.80 -8.69
CA VAL A 117 -6.98 -0.56 -8.49
C VAL A 117 -8.10 -1.40 -7.90
N VAL A 118 -8.52 -2.42 -8.64
CA VAL A 118 -9.62 -3.30 -8.24
C VAL A 118 -9.06 -4.70 -8.09
N PHE A 119 -9.05 -5.21 -6.86
CA PHE A 119 -8.60 -6.56 -6.55
C PHE A 119 -9.79 -7.45 -6.17
N GLU A 120 -10.07 -8.45 -7.00
CA GLU A 120 -11.22 -9.34 -6.88
C GLU A 120 -10.74 -10.78 -6.72
N PHE A 121 -11.42 -11.54 -5.87
CA PHE A 121 -11.17 -12.96 -5.73
C PHE A 121 -12.37 -13.67 -5.11
N GLU A 122 -12.52 -14.94 -5.41
CA GLU A 122 -13.48 -15.82 -4.77
C GLU A 122 -12.78 -16.60 -3.66
N PHE A 123 -13.51 -16.93 -2.60
CA PHE A 123 -12.97 -17.75 -1.54
C PHE A 123 -14.01 -18.69 -0.93
N GLU A 124 -13.53 -19.81 -0.40
CA GLU A 124 -14.29 -20.72 0.43
C GLU A 124 -13.73 -20.70 1.85
N VAL A 125 -14.63 -20.58 2.83
CA VAL A 125 -14.29 -20.65 4.26
C VAL A 125 -15.00 -21.82 4.94
N GLN A 126 -14.38 -22.34 5.99
CA GLN A 126 -14.98 -23.38 6.85
C GLN A 126 -15.67 -22.82 8.10
N GLY A 127 -15.54 -21.51 8.36
CA GLY A 127 -16.16 -20.81 9.47
C GLY A 127 -17.35 -19.94 9.04
N ASP A 128 -18.05 -19.39 10.02
CA ASP A 128 -19.17 -18.47 9.88
C ASP A 128 -18.75 -16.98 10.02
N GLU A 129 -17.47 -16.72 10.23
CA GLU A 129 -16.89 -15.38 10.38
C GLU A 129 -15.66 -15.20 9.47
N ILE A 130 -15.56 -13.99 8.90
CA ILE A 130 -14.43 -13.53 8.09
C ILE A 130 -14.02 -12.15 8.62
N GLU A 131 -12.73 -11.98 8.86
CA GLU A 131 -12.15 -10.72 9.33
C GLU A 131 -11.14 -10.21 8.29
N PHE A 132 -11.28 -8.95 7.89
CA PHE A 132 -10.30 -8.23 7.09
C PHE A 132 -9.65 -7.13 7.93
N LYS A 133 -8.33 -7.18 8.07
CA LYS A 133 -7.56 -6.08 8.65
C LYS A 133 -7.01 -5.23 7.52
N PHE A 134 -7.29 -3.94 7.57
CA PHE A 134 -6.79 -2.98 6.60
C PHE A 134 -6.26 -1.74 7.31
N ALA A 135 -5.33 -1.06 6.64
CA ALA A 135 -4.90 0.28 6.98
C ALA A 135 -5.11 1.13 5.74
N PHE A 136 -5.83 2.24 5.89
CA PHE A 136 -6.02 3.21 4.83
C PHE A 136 -5.05 4.36 5.02
N MET A 137 -4.28 4.67 3.99
CA MET A 137 -3.24 5.69 4.00
C MET A 137 -3.42 6.57 2.76
N SER A 138 -3.28 7.88 2.93
CA SER A 138 -3.38 8.83 1.83
C SER A 138 -2.38 9.95 2.07
N GLU A 139 -1.62 10.29 1.03
CA GLU A 139 -0.71 11.43 1.01
C GLU A 139 -1.48 12.75 1.25
N GLU A 140 -2.74 12.79 0.83
CA GLU A 140 -3.63 13.94 0.89
C GLU A 140 -4.19 14.21 2.30
N TYR A 141 -3.99 13.30 3.26
CA TYR A 141 -4.60 13.40 4.60
C TYR A 141 -4.24 14.70 5.33
N ASN A 142 -3.05 15.26 5.11
CA ASN A 142 -2.63 16.52 5.76
C ASN A 142 -3.01 17.79 4.97
N GLU A 143 -3.36 17.68 3.69
CA GLU A 143 -3.45 18.84 2.77
C GLU A 143 -4.85 19.04 2.15
N PHE A 144 -5.66 17.99 2.01
CA PHE A 144 -6.89 18.04 1.20
C PHE A 144 -8.18 17.56 1.89
N VAL A 145 -8.21 17.52 3.24
CA VAL A 145 -9.47 17.27 3.97
C VAL A 145 -10.53 18.31 3.56
N ASN A 146 -11.53 17.87 2.77
CA ASN A 146 -12.64 18.66 2.19
C ASN A 146 -12.38 19.46 0.89
N SER A 147 -11.34 19.19 0.10
CA SER A 147 -11.06 19.96 -1.14
C SER A 147 -11.41 19.24 -2.45
N GLY A 148 -11.97 18.03 -2.41
CA GLY A 148 -12.58 17.36 -3.56
C GLY A 148 -11.74 16.27 -4.23
N PHE A 149 -10.52 16.05 -3.74
CA PHE A 149 -9.67 14.89 -4.06
C PHE A 149 -9.60 14.07 -2.78
N ASN A 150 -10.56 13.16 -2.61
CA ASN A 150 -10.52 12.21 -1.51
C ASN A 150 -10.39 10.84 -2.14
N ASP A 151 -9.37 10.09 -1.73
CA ASP A 151 -9.26 8.67 -2.05
C ASP A 151 -10.51 7.93 -1.55
N VAL A 152 -11.16 7.21 -2.47
CA VAL A 152 -12.37 6.42 -2.18
C VAL A 152 -11.98 4.97 -2.07
N PHE A 153 -12.43 4.33 -1.00
CA PHE A 153 -12.16 2.93 -0.70
C PHE A 153 -13.45 2.20 -0.33
N ALA A 154 -13.59 0.98 -0.81
CA ALA A 154 -14.71 0.11 -0.52
C ALA A 154 -14.25 -1.35 -0.45
N PHE A 155 -14.89 -2.12 0.42
CA PHE A 155 -14.91 -3.57 0.29
C PHE A 155 -16.26 -3.96 -0.29
N TYR A 156 -16.28 -4.97 -1.14
CA TYR A 156 -17.54 -5.52 -1.61
C TYR A 156 -17.56 -7.02 -1.39
N ILE A 157 -18.65 -7.52 -0.81
CA ILE A 157 -18.85 -8.95 -0.57
C ILE A 157 -20.21 -9.38 -1.09
N SER A 158 -20.23 -10.54 -1.74
CA SER A 158 -21.45 -11.21 -2.20
C SER A 158 -21.29 -12.72 -2.05
N GLY A 159 -22.40 -13.46 -2.02
CA GLY A 159 -22.36 -14.91 -1.87
C GLY A 159 -23.60 -15.51 -1.21
N PRO A 160 -23.60 -16.82 -0.94
CA PRO A 160 -24.70 -17.49 -0.27
C PRO A 160 -25.06 -16.82 1.06
N GLY A 161 -26.33 -16.46 1.23
CA GLY A 161 -26.82 -15.79 2.44
C GLY A 161 -26.63 -14.27 2.46
N ILE A 162 -25.99 -13.68 1.45
CA ILE A 162 -25.84 -12.23 1.25
C ILE A 162 -26.75 -11.82 0.10
N VAL A 163 -27.68 -10.88 0.34
CA VAL A 163 -28.61 -10.43 -0.71
C VAL A 163 -27.96 -9.32 -1.51
N GLY A 164 -27.39 -9.66 -2.67
CA GLY A 164 -26.71 -8.70 -3.53
C GLY A 164 -25.25 -8.50 -3.13
N GLN A 165 -24.77 -7.27 -3.25
CA GLN A 165 -23.41 -6.85 -2.95
C GLN A 165 -23.48 -5.84 -1.80
N GLU A 166 -22.75 -6.11 -0.73
CA GLU A 166 -22.70 -5.27 0.47
C GLU A 166 -21.32 -4.62 0.60
N ASN A 167 -21.26 -3.40 1.17
CA ASN A 167 -20.05 -2.63 1.49
C ASN A 167 -19.93 -2.38 2.99
#